data_AF-A0A0D2QHP0-F1
#
_entry.id   AF-A0A0D2QHP0-F1
#
_cell.length_a   1.000
_cell.length_b   1.000
_cell.length_c   1.000
_cell.angle_alpha   90.00
_cell.angle_beta   90.00
_cell.angle_gamma   90.00
#
_symmetry.space_group_name_H-M   'P 1'
#
loop_
_entity.id
_entity.type
_entity.pdbx_description
1 polymer ?
#
loop_
_entity_poly.entity_id
_entity_poly.type
_entity_poly.pdbx_seq_one_letter_code
_entity_poly.pdbx_strand_id
1 'polypeptide(L)'
;MGFSANNTLRHVKSSLLPDPLSSSSFYFTLNGKPLSDSTLLPNPQISHLSTLSHLPRISGGGGDGGATGAESRDCYLKMYAVKKPDKVDPKEKRLGKWLNCAFSYEPLREPCVIEKLGNIFNKGALVEALLGKKLPKEFRHIKGLKDMINIKLLMIPGKQSDAADGAMFQCPLTGLEFNGKYKFFALRNCGHVVSAKALKEVKSSACLVCHKEFVESDKMVINGSEEEVAALRERMEEEKSKTVKEKKRGTDVVDGKKDCGKLEGNEKLENGKKSNNGGVKKFRAVDVALANATKEVYASIFTSSKKSDLKETFTCRSLPLGLN
;
A
#
# COMPACT_ATOMS: atom_id res chain seq x y z
N MET A 1 30.88 -26.86 -71.12
CA MET A 1 31.22 -25.59 -71.79
C MET A 1 32.74 -25.51 -71.90
N GLY A 2 33.29 -25.43 -73.12
CA GLY A 2 34.72 -25.18 -73.30
C GLY A 2 35.01 -23.69 -73.06
N PHE A 3 35.80 -23.37 -72.05
CA PHE A 3 36.17 -21.99 -71.75
C PHE A 3 37.46 -21.63 -72.49
N SER A 4 37.46 -20.52 -73.23
CA SER A 4 38.65 -19.95 -73.88
C SER A 4 39.66 -19.47 -72.83
N ALA A 5 40.95 -19.41 -73.20
CA ALA A 5 42.11 -19.28 -72.30
C ALA A 5 42.21 -17.97 -71.48
N ASN A 6 41.24 -17.06 -71.60
CA ASN A 6 41.24 -15.75 -70.94
C ASN A 6 39.95 -15.44 -70.16
N ASN A 7 39.11 -16.45 -69.89
CA ASN A 7 37.84 -16.22 -69.19
C ASN A 7 38.08 -16.09 -67.67
N THR A 8 37.52 -15.06 -67.03
CA THR A 8 37.52 -14.97 -65.55
C THR A 8 36.28 -15.64 -64.96
N LEU A 9 36.34 -15.97 -63.66
CA LEU A 9 35.17 -16.48 -62.92
C LEU A 9 33.96 -15.54 -62.98
N ARG A 10 34.17 -14.22 -63.11
CA ARG A 10 33.09 -13.25 -63.37
C ARG A 10 32.32 -13.54 -64.66
N HIS A 11 33.01 -13.95 -65.72
CA HIS A 11 32.38 -14.29 -67.00
C HIS A 11 31.58 -15.59 -66.88
N VAL A 12 32.11 -16.58 -66.15
CA VAL A 12 31.39 -17.82 -65.84
C VAL A 12 30.13 -17.53 -65.03
N LYS A 13 30.22 -16.65 -64.04
CA LYS A 13 29.09 -16.22 -63.20
C LYS A 13 27.98 -15.55 -64.02
N SER A 14 28.37 -14.65 -64.92
CA SER A 14 27.44 -13.92 -65.80
C SER A 14 26.81 -14.82 -66.87
N SER A 15 27.50 -15.90 -67.25
CA SER A 15 26.94 -16.91 -68.17
C SER A 15 25.98 -17.88 -67.49
N LEU A 16 26.14 -18.14 -66.19
CA LEU A 16 25.27 -19.04 -65.42
C LEU A 16 24.06 -18.32 -64.82
N LEU A 17 24.16 -17.01 -64.61
CA LEU A 17 23.10 -16.17 -64.07
C LEU A 17 22.88 -14.97 -65.02
N PRO A 18 21.76 -14.93 -65.76
CA PRO A 18 21.48 -13.84 -66.71
C PRO A 18 21.19 -12.49 -66.03
N ASP A 19 20.86 -12.48 -64.73
CA ASP A 19 20.53 -11.26 -64.00
C ASP A 19 21.76 -10.64 -63.29
N PRO A 20 22.13 -9.38 -63.62
CA PRO A 20 23.31 -8.72 -63.06
C PRO A 20 23.20 -8.43 -61.56
N LEU A 21 21.97 -8.26 -61.03
CA LEU A 21 21.70 -8.04 -59.61
C LEU A 21 22.04 -9.26 -58.74
N SER A 22 22.03 -10.46 -59.32
CA SER A 22 22.38 -11.70 -58.63
C SER A 22 23.90 -11.91 -58.57
N SER A 23 24.69 -11.25 -59.40
CA SER A 23 26.13 -11.52 -59.51
C SER A 23 26.92 -11.12 -58.27
N SER A 24 26.53 -10.11 -57.49
CA SER A 24 27.21 -9.74 -56.25
C SER A 24 26.84 -10.64 -55.06
N SER A 25 25.69 -11.31 -55.15
CA SER A 25 25.08 -12.10 -54.08
C SER A 25 25.61 -13.52 -53.97
N PHE A 26 26.49 -13.96 -54.87
CA PHE A 26 27.06 -15.31 -54.87
C PHE A 26 28.59 -15.28 -55.00
N TYR A 27 29.24 -16.41 -54.73
CA TYR A 27 30.68 -16.60 -54.93
C TYR A 27 30.97 -18.06 -55.25
N PHE A 28 32.11 -18.30 -55.91
CA PHE A 28 32.58 -19.65 -56.16
C PHE A 28 33.52 -20.10 -55.05
N THR A 29 33.43 -21.38 -54.69
CA THR A 29 34.40 -22.04 -53.83
C THR A 29 34.98 -23.28 -54.50
N LEU A 30 36.28 -23.50 -54.30
CA LEU A 30 36.95 -24.77 -54.59
C LEU A 30 37.43 -25.35 -53.27
N ASN A 31 37.02 -26.58 -52.94
CA ASN A 31 37.37 -27.25 -51.68
C ASN A 31 37.10 -26.39 -50.43
N GLY A 32 35.98 -25.67 -50.40
CA GLY A 32 35.58 -24.80 -49.30
C GLY A 32 36.31 -23.46 -49.21
N LYS A 33 37.27 -23.16 -50.11
CA LYS A 33 37.94 -21.87 -50.15
C LYS A 33 37.27 -20.93 -51.16
N PRO A 34 36.92 -19.68 -50.77
CA PRO A 34 36.33 -18.71 -51.67
C PRO A 34 37.35 -18.25 -52.72
N LEU A 35 36.92 -18.22 -53.98
CA LEU A 35 37.70 -17.71 -55.11
C LEU A 35 37.27 -16.28 -55.44
N SER A 36 38.22 -15.45 -55.88
CA SER A 36 37.92 -14.09 -56.33
C SER A 36 37.32 -14.10 -57.74
N ASP A 37 36.38 -13.19 -58.01
CA ASP A 37 35.75 -13.07 -59.33
C ASP A 37 36.75 -12.68 -60.45
N SER A 38 37.92 -12.15 -60.08
CA SER A 38 39.04 -11.83 -60.98
C SER A 38 39.92 -13.02 -61.34
N THR A 39 39.70 -14.20 -60.75
CA THR A 39 40.49 -15.40 -61.03
C THR A 39 40.33 -15.80 -62.49
N LEU A 40 41.46 -15.93 -63.21
CA LEU A 40 41.52 -16.37 -64.60
C LEU A 40 41.38 -17.89 -64.72
N LEU A 41 40.78 -18.34 -65.81
CA LEU A 41 40.76 -19.74 -66.24
C LEU A 41 41.51 -19.83 -67.58
N PRO A 42 42.53 -20.69 -67.71
CA PRO A 42 42.94 -21.74 -66.78
C PRO A 42 43.80 -21.23 -65.60
N ASN A 43 43.55 -21.79 -64.40
CA ASN A 43 44.35 -21.56 -63.20
C ASN A 43 45.06 -22.89 -62.85
N PRO A 44 46.36 -22.91 -62.49
CA PRO A 44 47.03 -24.14 -62.04
C PRO A 44 46.33 -24.85 -60.87
N GLN A 45 45.52 -24.14 -60.08
CA GLN A 45 44.72 -24.69 -58.98
C GLN A 45 43.36 -25.24 -59.40
N ILE A 46 42.89 -24.95 -60.63
CA ILE A 46 41.58 -25.36 -61.15
C ILE A 46 41.82 -26.23 -62.39
N SER A 47 41.82 -27.55 -62.20
CA SER A 47 41.99 -28.51 -63.30
C SER A 47 40.73 -28.56 -64.19
N HIS A 48 40.88 -29.10 -65.41
CA HIS A 48 39.79 -29.19 -66.40
C HIS A 48 38.54 -29.99 -65.93
N LEU A 49 38.65 -30.78 -64.85
CA LEU A 49 37.56 -31.57 -64.28
C LEU A 49 37.25 -31.17 -62.81
N SER A 50 37.74 -30.00 -62.37
CA SER A 50 37.47 -29.51 -61.02
C SER A 50 36.03 -29.06 -60.86
N THR A 51 35.39 -29.45 -59.75
CA THR A 51 34.03 -29.01 -59.41
C THR A 51 34.08 -27.73 -58.58
N LEU A 52 33.49 -26.64 -59.10
CA LEU A 52 33.33 -25.38 -58.38
C LEU A 52 31.92 -25.31 -57.76
N SER A 53 31.83 -25.04 -56.47
CA SER A 53 30.55 -24.85 -55.80
C SER A 53 30.16 -23.37 -55.85
N HIS A 54 28.94 -23.09 -56.28
CA HIS A 54 28.39 -21.74 -56.36
C HIS A 54 27.47 -21.50 -55.16
N LEU A 55 27.86 -20.59 -54.26
CA LEU A 55 27.20 -20.39 -52.97
C LEU A 55 26.73 -18.93 -52.79
N PRO A 56 25.57 -18.71 -52.14
CA PRO A 56 25.11 -17.37 -51.81
C PRO A 56 25.99 -16.75 -50.72
N ARG A 57 26.28 -15.45 -50.85
CA ARG A 57 26.83 -14.62 -49.78
C ARG A 57 25.69 -14.27 -48.84
N ILE A 58 25.75 -14.77 -47.62
CA ILE A 58 24.85 -14.37 -46.55
C ILE A 58 25.55 -13.27 -45.77
N SER A 59 24.97 -12.07 -45.77
CA SER A 59 25.41 -10.96 -44.93
C SER A 59 25.13 -11.31 -43.47
N GLY A 60 26.06 -11.99 -42.81
CA GLY A 60 25.96 -12.23 -41.38
C GLY A 60 26.02 -10.90 -40.64
N GLY A 61 24.90 -10.49 -40.03
CA GLY A 61 24.90 -9.38 -39.07
C GLY A 61 25.63 -9.85 -37.81
N GLY A 62 26.80 -9.25 -37.54
CA GLY A 62 27.49 -9.44 -36.29
C GLY A 62 26.58 -9.00 -35.14
N GLY A 63 26.11 -9.94 -34.33
CA GLY A 63 25.57 -9.63 -33.02
C GLY A 63 26.74 -9.23 -32.14
N ASP A 64 27.09 -7.95 -32.14
CA ASP A 64 28.02 -7.38 -31.17
C ASP A 64 27.43 -7.59 -29.78
N GLY A 65 27.88 -8.67 -29.13
CA GLY A 65 27.65 -8.91 -27.72
C GLY A 65 28.28 -7.74 -26.97
N GLY A 66 27.43 -6.81 -26.51
CA GLY A 66 27.86 -5.57 -25.88
C GLY A 66 28.90 -5.82 -24.79
N ALA A 67 30.15 -5.45 -25.08
CA ALA A 67 31.15 -5.26 -24.05
C ALA A 67 30.64 -4.15 -23.13
N THR A 68 30.39 -4.45 -21.86
CA THR A 68 30.12 -3.41 -20.87
C THR A 68 31.38 -2.57 -20.75
N GLY A 69 31.36 -1.37 -21.36
CA GLY A 69 32.48 -0.43 -21.42
C GLY A 69 32.84 0.19 -20.07
N ALA A 70 33.20 -0.64 -19.09
CA ALA A 70 33.84 -0.16 -17.88
C ALA A 70 35.33 0.08 -18.20
N GLU A 71 35.73 1.35 -18.24
CA GLU A 71 37.10 1.81 -18.53
C GLU A 71 38.13 1.31 -17.51
N SER A 72 37.69 0.85 -16.34
CA SER A 72 38.54 0.23 -15.32
C SER A 72 37.78 -0.77 -14.44
N ARG A 73 38.54 -1.69 -13.83
CA ARG A 73 38.02 -2.68 -12.85
C ARG A 73 37.29 -1.99 -11.69
N ASP A 74 37.80 -0.85 -11.23
CA ASP A 74 37.20 -0.08 -10.13
C ASP A 74 35.89 0.57 -10.55
N CYS A 75 35.78 1.03 -11.80
CA CYS A 75 34.51 1.53 -12.35
C CYS A 75 33.46 0.41 -12.39
N TYR A 76 33.84 -0.78 -12.86
CA TYR A 76 32.96 -1.96 -12.86
C TYR A 76 32.48 -2.28 -11.45
N LEU A 77 33.39 -2.38 -10.47
CA LEU A 77 33.03 -2.69 -9.08
C LEU A 77 32.13 -1.63 -8.45
N LYS A 78 32.37 -0.34 -8.72
CA LYS A 78 31.49 0.76 -8.26
C LYS A 78 30.09 0.68 -8.86
N MET A 79 29.95 0.26 -10.12
CA MET A 79 28.64 0.08 -10.76
C MET A 79 27.79 -1.03 -10.13
N TYR A 80 28.42 -2.08 -9.58
CA TYR A 80 27.72 -3.18 -8.90
C TYR A 80 27.70 -3.05 -7.37
N ALA A 81 28.47 -2.11 -6.79
CA ALA A 81 28.46 -1.82 -5.36
C ALA A 81 27.10 -1.26 -4.90
N VAL A 82 26.44 -0.48 -5.76
CA VAL A 82 25.07 -0.02 -5.52
C VAL A 82 24.12 -0.97 -6.24
N LYS A 83 23.48 -1.86 -5.50
CA LYS A 83 22.43 -2.73 -6.03
C LYS A 83 21.34 -1.83 -6.63
N LYS A 84 21.23 -1.81 -7.96
CA LYS A 84 20.13 -1.11 -8.62
C LYS A 84 18.83 -1.70 -8.06
N PRO A 85 17.88 -0.87 -7.62
CA PRO A 85 16.60 -1.39 -7.16
C PRO A 85 16.00 -2.23 -8.28
N ASP A 86 15.52 -3.43 -7.93
CA ASP A 86 14.86 -4.30 -8.89
C ASP A 86 13.76 -3.51 -9.59
N LYS A 87 13.67 -3.64 -10.91
CA LYS A 87 12.62 -2.98 -11.70
C LYS A 87 11.31 -3.67 -11.36
N VAL A 88 10.63 -3.19 -10.31
CA VAL A 88 9.31 -3.68 -9.93
C VAL A 88 8.32 -3.27 -11.02
N ASP A 89 7.53 -4.24 -11.49
CA ASP A 89 6.53 -3.99 -12.51
C ASP A 89 5.49 -2.98 -12.01
N PRO A 90 5.15 -1.93 -12.80
CA PRO A 90 4.15 -0.95 -12.40
C PRO A 90 2.78 -1.57 -12.07
N LYS A 91 2.44 -2.69 -12.73
CA LYS A 91 1.20 -3.45 -12.48
C LYS A 91 1.22 -4.07 -11.08
N GLU A 92 2.33 -4.67 -10.67
CA GLU A 92 2.48 -5.31 -9.36
C GLU A 92 2.48 -4.27 -8.24
N LYS A 93 3.21 -3.16 -8.41
CA LYS A 93 3.19 -2.03 -7.47
C LYS A 93 1.76 -1.52 -7.25
N ARG A 94 0.97 -1.42 -8.32
CA ARG A 94 -0.44 -1.00 -8.26
C ARG A 94 -1.30 -2.04 -7.55
N LEU A 95 -1.14 -3.33 -7.82
CA LEU A 95 -1.88 -4.39 -7.14
C LEU A 95 -1.53 -4.45 -5.65
N GLY A 96 -0.24 -4.39 -5.29
CA GLY A 96 0.20 -4.39 -3.90
C GLY A 96 -0.41 -3.26 -3.08
N LYS A 97 -0.51 -2.05 -3.62
CA LYS A 97 -1.15 -0.91 -2.92
C LYS A 97 -2.64 -1.15 -2.63
N TRP A 98 -3.33 -1.93 -3.45
CA TRP A 98 -4.79 -2.13 -3.36
C TRP A 98 -5.19 -3.44 -2.68
N LEU A 99 -4.33 -4.45 -2.73
CA LEU A 99 -4.62 -5.78 -2.19
C LEU A 99 -3.95 -6.04 -0.86
N ASN A 100 -2.96 -5.23 -0.46
CA ASN A 100 -2.22 -5.41 0.78
C ASN A 100 -2.46 -4.25 1.76
N CYS A 101 -2.29 -4.56 3.03
CA CYS A 101 -2.28 -3.59 4.13
C CYS A 101 -1.13 -2.60 3.92
N ALA A 102 -1.43 -1.29 4.00
CA ALA A 102 -0.44 -0.25 3.77
C ALA A 102 0.70 -0.21 4.81
N PHE A 103 0.49 -0.82 5.98
CA PHE A 103 1.51 -0.90 7.04
C PHE A 103 2.17 -2.28 7.15
N SER A 104 1.38 -3.36 7.22
CA SER A 104 1.94 -4.72 7.41
C SER A 104 2.37 -5.39 6.11
N TYR A 105 1.99 -4.85 4.95
CA TYR A 105 2.22 -5.45 3.61
C TYR A 105 1.60 -6.83 3.41
N GLU A 106 0.83 -7.32 4.37
CA GLU A 106 0.08 -8.56 4.26
C GLU A 106 -1.17 -8.36 3.40
N PRO A 107 -1.68 -9.42 2.73
CA PRO A 107 -2.95 -9.36 2.03
C PRO A 107 -4.09 -8.83 2.90
N LEU A 108 -4.96 -8.03 2.32
CA LEU A 108 -6.11 -7.45 3.01
C LEU A 108 -7.09 -8.56 3.41
N ARG A 109 -7.44 -8.59 4.69
CA ARG A 109 -8.39 -9.55 5.27
C ARG A 109 -9.39 -8.81 6.13
N GLU A 110 -10.66 -9.16 6.00
CA GLU A 110 -11.69 -8.62 6.87
C GLU A 110 -11.42 -9.02 8.33
N PRO A 111 -11.57 -8.12 9.32
CA PRO A 111 -12.04 -6.74 9.20
C PRO A 111 -10.95 -5.74 8.74
N CYS A 112 -11.28 -4.92 7.74
CA CYS A 112 -10.42 -3.84 7.24
C CYS A 112 -10.83 -2.48 7.80
N VAL A 113 -9.87 -1.56 7.92
CA VAL A 113 -10.09 -0.17 8.31
C VAL A 113 -9.43 0.77 7.32
N ILE A 114 -10.02 1.96 7.15
CA ILE A 114 -9.45 3.02 6.34
C ILE A 114 -9.13 4.24 7.20
N GLU A 115 -8.03 4.89 6.84
CA GLU A 115 -7.62 6.16 7.41
C GLU A 115 -8.17 7.36 6.65
N LYS A 116 -8.20 8.53 7.30
CA LYS A 116 -8.49 9.85 6.71
C LYS A 116 -7.69 10.20 5.45
N LEU A 117 -6.49 9.64 5.24
CA LEU A 117 -5.68 9.84 4.03
C LEU A 117 -5.99 8.84 2.91
N GLY A 118 -6.93 7.92 3.12
CA GLY A 118 -7.35 6.96 2.10
C GLY A 118 -6.51 5.67 2.05
N ASN A 119 -5.63 5.44 3.04
CA ASN A 119 -4.86 4.20 3.18
C ASN A 119 -5.69 3.12 3.89
N ILE A 120 -5.59 1.87 3.43
CA ILE A 120 -6.31 0.73 3.99
C ILE A 120 -5.37 -0.13 4.85
N PHE A 121 -5.88 -0.59 5.98
CA PHE A 121 -5.17 -1.44 6.91
C PHE A 121 -6.00 -2.65 7.34
N ASN A 122 -5.31 -3.74 7.66
CA ASN A 122 -5.88 -4.85 8.42
C ASN A 122 -6.05 -4.41 9.88
N LYS A 123 -7.26 -4.54 10.42
CA LYS A 123 -7.56 -4.03 11.77
C LYS A 123 -6.71 -4.70 12.85
N GLY A 124 -6.48 -6.01 12.75
CA GLY A 124 -5.64 -6.76 13.69
C GLY A 124 -4.21 -6.22 13.74
N ALA A 125 -3.53 -6.21 12.59
CA ALA A 125 -2.16 -5.72 12.46
C ALA A 125 -2.01 -4.26 12.92
N LEU A 126 -2.99 -3.39 12.63
CA LEU A 126 -2.95 -2.00 13.07
C LEU A 126 -3.10 -1.86 14.60
N VAL A 127 -3.99 -2.63 15.22
CA VAL A 127 -4.19 -2.61 16.68
C VAL A 127 -2.92 -3.09 17.39
N GLU A 128 -2.31 -4.17 16.92
CA GLU A 128 -1.04 -4.68 17.46
C GLU A 128 0.08 -3.64 17.34
N ALA A 129 0.16 -2.95 16.20
CA ALA A 129 1.15 -1.89 15.99
C ALA A 129 0.92 -0.66 16.87
N LEU A 130 -0.33 -0.28 17.12
CA LEU A 130 -0.69 0.82 18.01
C LEU A 130 -0.35 0.51 19.47
N LEU A 131 -0.61 -0.71 19.92
CA LEU A 131 -0.23 -1.19 21.26
C LEU A 131 1.29 -1.22 21.42
N GLY A 132 2.00 -1.72 20.40
CA GLY A 132 3.46 -1.79 20.38
C GLY A 132 4.19 -0.49 20.06
N LYS A 133 3.46 0.60 19.72
CA LYS A 133 4.02 1.86 19.20
C LYS A 133 4.99 1.66 18.03
N LYS A 134 4.76 0.65 17.18
CA LYS A 134 5.62 0.24 16.06
C LYS A 134 5.29 0.93 14.73
N LEU A 135 4.49 2.00 14.76
CA LEU A 135 4.05 2.68 13.53
C LEU A 135 5.21 3.47 12.87
N PRO A 136 5.39 3.34 11.54
CA PRO A 136 6.34 4.13 10.77
C PRO A 136 6.06 5.62 10.86
N LYS A 137 7.08 6.43 10.55
CA LYS A 137 6.99 7.90 10.57
C LYS A 137 5.84 8.43 9.70
N GLU A 138 5.57 7.76 8.59
CA GLU A 138 4.52 8.11 7.62
C GLU A 138 3.10 8.02 8.19
N PHE A 139 2.86 7.14 9.17
CA PHE A 139 1.54 6.87 9.75
C PHE A 139 1.39 7.40 11.19
N ARG A 140 2.29 8.29 11.63
CA ARG A 140 2.27 8.85 13.00
C ARG A 140 1.07 9.72 13.33
N HIS A 141 0.36 10.20 12.31
CA HIS A 141 -0.87 10.96 12.51
C HIS A 141 -2.02 10.09 13.02
N ILE A 142 -1.91 8.76 12.95
CA ILE A 142 -2.82 7.81 13.58
C ILE A 142 -2.53 7.76 15.08
N LYS A 143 -3.46 8.29 15.90
CA LYS A 143 -3.35 8.22 17.36
C LYS A 143 -4.17 7.09 17.97
N GLY A 144 -5.19 6.61 17.26
CA GLY A 144 -6.00 5.49 17.71
C GLY A 144 -7.17 5.16 16.79
N LEU A 145 -8.03 4.26 17.26
CA LEU A 145 -9.16 3.73 16.49
C LEU A 145 -10.24 4.76 16.13
N LYS A 146 -10.26 5.92 16.80
CA LYS A 146 -11.20 7.02 16.46
C LYS A 146 -10.86 7.71 15.13
N ASP A 147 -9.60 7.67 14.72
CA ASP A 147 -9.16 8.24 13.45
C ASP A 147 -9.40 7.28 12.26
N MET A 148 -9.94 6.08 12.55
CA MET A 148 -10.18 5.01 11.59
C MET A 148 -11.66 4.78 11.39
N ILE A 149 -12.04 4.43 10.17
CA ILE A 149 -13.38 4.02 9.81
C ILE A 149 -13.32 2.53 9.45
N ASN A 150 -14.17 1.71 10.06
CA ASN A 150 -14.28 0.30 9.67
C ASN A 150 -14.90 0.24 8.28
N ILE A 151 -14.22 -0.43 7.35
CA ILE A 151 -14.71 -0.59 5.99
C ILE A 151 -15.22 -2.00 5.75
N LYS A 152 -16.25 -2.10 4.91
CA LYS A 152 -16.79 -3.36 4.42
C LYS A 152 -16.45 -3.49 2.95
N LEU A 153 -15.56 -4.44 2.66
CA LEU A 153 -15.28 -4.87 1.31
C LEU A 153 -16.22 -6.05 1.00
N LEU A 154 -16.51 -6.29 -0.27
CA LEU A 154 -17.29 -7.46 -0.67
C LEU A 154 -16.34 -8.43 -1.35
N MET A 155 -16.19 -9.64 -0.79
CA MET A 155 -15.40 -10.69 -1.41
C MET A 155 -16.05 -11.22 -2.68
N ILE A 156 -15.25 -11.55 -3.69
CA ILE A 156 -15.73 -12.20 -4.91
C ILE A 156 -15.99 -13.68 -4.61
N PRO A 157 -17.22 -14.19 -4.78
CA PRO A 157 -17.52 -15.59 -4.57
C PRO A 157 -16.70 -16.46 -5.55
N GLY A 158 -15.96 -17.43 -5.04
CA GLY A 158 -15.16 -18.37 -5.85
C GLY A 158 -13.67 -18.04 -5.99
N LYS A 159 -13.20 -16.86 -5.55
CA LYS A 159 -11.75 -16.60 -5.39
C LYS A 159 -11.34 -16.84 -3.94
N GLN A 160 -10.67 -17.96 -3.66
CA GLN A 160 -9.98 -18.15 -2.38
C GLN A 160 -8.73 -17.26 -2.30
N SER A 161 -8.24 -17.03 -1.07
CA SER A 161 -7.25 -16.00 -0.68
C SER A 161 -5.88 -16.06 -1.37
N ASP A 162 -5.63 -17.07 -2.18
CA ASP A 162 -4.29 -17.41 -2.68
C ASP A 162 -4.19 -17.32 -4.21
N ALA A 163 -5.21 -16.75 -4.88
CA ALA A 163 -5.19 -16.54 -6.32
C ALA A 163 -4.18 -15.43 -6.69
N ALA A 164 -2.99 -15.85 -7.12
CA ALA A 164 -1.80 -15.06 -7.42
C ALA A 164 -1.97 -13.88 -8.42
N ASP A 165 -3.14 -13.68 -9.03
CA ASP A 165 -3.29 -12.75 -10.16
C ASP A 165 -4.55 -11.86 -10.15
N GLY A 166 -5.34 -11.84 -9.07
CA GLY A 166 -6.64 -11.16 -9.08
C GLY A 166 -7.00 -10.40 -7.81
N ALA A 167 -7.82 -9.35 -7.94
CA ALA A 167 -8.46 -8.75 -6.78
C ALA A 167 -9.41 -9.75 -6.10
N MET A 168 -9.35 -9.81 -4.77
CA MET A 168 -10.24 -10.61 -3.93
C MET A 168 -11.57 -9.93 -3.65
N PHE A 169 -11.59 -8.59 -3.77
CA PHE A 169 -12.75 -7.77 -3.44
C PHE A 169 -13.33 -7.11 -4.69
N GLN A 170 -14.62 -6.78 -4.63
CA GLN A 170 -15.34 -6.09 -5.69
C GLN A 170 -16.29 -5.02 -5.14
N CYS A 171 -16.70 -4.10 -6.00
CA CYS A 171 -17.78 -3.16 -5.68
C CYS A 171 -19.12 -3.93 -5.57
N PRO A 172 -19.90 -3.73 -4.49
CA PRO A 172 -21.20 -4.38 -4.34
C PRO A 172 -22.25 -3.95 -5.38
N LEU A 173 -22.06 -2.78 -6.01
CA LEU A 173 -23.03 -2.23 -6.96
C LEU A 173 -22.67 -2.52 -8.41
N THR A 174 -21.41 -2.28 -8.78
CA THR A 174 -20.96 -2.39 -10.17
C THR A 174 -20.23 -3.69 -10.48
N GLY A 175 -19.93 -4.52 -9.48
CA GLY A 175 -19.12 -5.73 -9.64
C GLY A 175 -17.67 -5.46 -10.07
N LEU A 176 -17.23 -4.19 -10.08
CA LEU A 176 -15.87 -3.85 -10.49
C LEU A 176 -14.86 -4.36 -9.47
N GLU A 177 -13.83 -5.03 -9.98
CA GLU A 177 -12.72 -5.55 -9.18
C GLU A 177 -11.94 -4.44 -8.47
N PHE A 178 -11.58 -4.70 -7.21
CA PHE A 178 -10.78 -3.83 -6.36
C PHE A 178 -9.29 -4.00 -6.65
N ASN A 179 -8.88 -3.71 -7.89
CA ASN A 179 -7.52 -3.93 -8.39
C ASN A 179 -6.76 -2.62 -8.66
N GLY A 180 -7.36 -1.46 -8.37
CA GLY A 180 -6.79 -0.13 -8.63
C GLY A 180 -6.79 0.32 -10.09
N LYS A 181 -7.55 -0.32 -10.98
CA LYS A 181 -7.82 0.22 -12.34
C LYS A 181 -8.91 1.30 -12.29
N TYR A 182 -9.84 1.14 -11.35
CA TYR A 182 -10.95 2.06 -11.13
C TYR A 182 -10.72 2.84 -9.83
N LYS A 183 -11.26 4.07 -9.78
CA LYS A 183 -11.30 4.84 -8.54
C LYS A 183 -12.39 4.30 -7.63
N PHE A 184 -12.10 4.20 -6.33
CA PHE A 184 -13.04 3.77 -5.30
C PHE A 184 -13.11 4.82 -4.19
N PHE A 185 -14.28 4.92 -3.59
CA PHE A 185 -14.56 5.79 -2.46
C PHE A 185 -15.05 4.96 -1.27
N ALA A 186 -14.59 5.30 -0.08
CA ALA A 186 -15.18 4.84 1.17
C ALA A 186 -16.08 5.93 1.75
N LEU A 187 -17.29 5.56 2.16
CA LEU A 187 -18.22 6.49 2.82
C LEU A 187 -17.93 6.52 4.33
N ARG A 188 -17.62 7.70 4.87
CA ARG A 188 -17.29 7.87 6.30
C ARG A 188 -18.40 7.40 7.25
N ASN A 189 -19.67 7.60 6.90
CA ASN A 189 -20.81 7.34 7.80
C ASN A 189 -21.15 5.85 7.95
N CYS A 190 -20.84 5.02 6.94
CA CYS A 190 -21.24 3.61 6.92
C CYS A 190 -20.11 2.62 6.64
N GLY A 191 -18.97 3.09 6.10
CA GLY A 191 -17.82 2.24 5.79
C GLY A 191 -17.95 1.41 4.51
N HIS A 192 -19.04 1.54 3.75
CA HIS A 192 -19.15 0.82 2.47
C HIS A 192 -18.19 1.42 1.45
N VAL A 193 -17.52 0.53 0.72
CA VAL A 193 -16.61 0.88 -0.38
C VAL A 193 -17.34 0.76 -1.70
N VAL A 194 -17.39 1.85 -2.45
CA VAL A 194 -18.16 1.96 -3.70
C VAL A 194 -17.28 2.52 -4.81
N SER A 195 -17.45 2.04 -6.03
CA SER A 195 -16.70 2.56 -7.19
C SER A 195 -17.16 3.97 -7.57
N ALA A 196 -16.24 4.75 -8.15
CA ALA A 196 -16.54 6.07 -8.68
C ALA A 196 -17.62 6.05 -9.78
N LYS A 197 -17.73 4.96 -10.54
CA LYS A 197 -18.75 4.80 -11.58
C LYS A 197 -20.15 4.74 -10.97
N ALA A 198 -20.34 3.93 -9.93
CA ALA A 198 -21.61 3.83 -9.23
C ALA A 198 -22.11 5.18 -8.69
N LEU A 199 -21.21 5.97 -8.08
CA LEU A 199 -21.58 7.29 -7.54
C LEU A 199 -21.85 8.35 -8.62
N LYS A 200 -21.34 8.16 -9.83
CA LYS A 200 -21.62 9.06 -10.97
C LYS A 200 -22.93 8.73 -11.66
N GLU A 201 -23.23 7.44 -11.81
CA GLU A 201 -24.46 6.94 -12.42
C GLU A 201 -25.67 7.18 -11.50
N VAL A 202 -25.49 6.98 -10.19
CA VAL A 202 -26.55 7.15 -9.19
C VAL A 202 -26.17 8.30 -8.26
N LYS A 203 -26.69 9.49 -8.56
CA LYS A 203 -26.56 10.71 -7.72
C LYS A 203 -27.49 10.63 -6.51
N SER A 204 -27.27 9.68 -5.62
CA SER A 204 -28.02 9.58 -4.37
C SER A 204 -27.31 10.32 -3.23
N SER A 205 -28.09 10.95 -2.36
CA SER A 205 -27.64 11.50 -1.06
C SER A 205 -27.52 10.42 0.03
N ALA A 206 -27.80 9.16 -0.31
CA ALA A 206 -27.78 8.03 0.60
C ALA A 206 -27.00 6.85 0.03
N CYS A 207 -26.38 6.08 0.92
CA CYS A 207 -25.59 4.90 0.59
C CYS A 207 -26.48 3.84 -0.04
N LEU A 208 -26.08 3.33 -1.20
CA LEU A 208 -26.89 2.37 -1.98
C LEU A 208 -26.90 0.96 -1.41
N VAL A 209 -26.06 0.67 -0.40
CA VAL A 209 -26.00 -0.64 0.26
C VAL A 209 -26.79 -0.67 1.57
N CYS A 210 -26.79 0.44 2.33
CA CYS A 210 -27.41 0.47 3.67
C CYS A 210 -28.31 1.68 3.91
N HIS A 211 -28.60 2.46 2.87
CA HIS A 211 -29.52 3.61 2.88
C HIS A 211 -29.20 4.74 3.88
N LYS A 212 -28.00 4.76 4.45
CA LYS A 212 -27.54 5.86 5.32
C LYS A 212 -27.19 7.09 4.49
N GLU A 213 -27.68 8.24 4.92
CA GLU A 213 -27.37 9.53 4.31
C GLU A 213 -25.88 9.86 4.42
N PHE A 214 -25.34 10.49 3.38
CA PHE A 214 -23.96 10.97 3.35
C PHE A 214 -23.84 12.27 2.57
N VAL A 215 -22.87 13.09 2.99
CA VAL A 215 -22.53 14.35 2.30
C VAL A 215 -21.35 14.10 1.36
N GLU A 216 -21.17 14.94 0.35
CA GLU A 216 -20.02 14.81 -0.56
C GLU A 216 -18.67 14.90 0.15
N SER A 217 -18.61 15.62 1.27
CA SER A 217 -17.43 15.70 2.14
C SER A 217 -17.08 14.36 2.81
N ASP A 218 -18.06 13.46 2.98
CA ASP A 218 -17.87 12.13 3.57
C ASP A 218 -17.30 11.11 2.57
N LYS A 219 -17.21 11.48 1.29
CA LYS A 219 -16.58 10.67 0.24
C LYS A 219 -15.05 10.73 0.44
N MET A 220 -14.47 9.62 0.89
CA MET A 220 -13.02 9.50 1.02
C MET A 220 -12.45 8.70 -0.14
N VAL A 221 -11.50 9.27 -0.86
CA VAL A 221 -10.83 8.57 -1.97
C VAL A 221 -9.89 7.52 -1.40
N ILE A 222 -9.98 6.30 -1.91
CA ILE A 222 -9.07 5.22 -1.53
C ILE A 222 -7.83 5.28 -2.42
N ASN A 223 -6.64 5.25 -1.81
CA ASN A 223 -5.35 5.20 -2.52
C ASN A 223 -5.18 6.27 -3.62
N GLY A 224 -5.71 7.48 -3.38
CA GLY A 224 -5.75 8.59 -4.34
C GLY A 224 -4.38 9.04 -4.86
N SER A 225 -4.41 9.95 -5.85
CA SER A 225 -3.21 10.64 -6.33
C SER A 225 -2.62 11.53 -5.24
N GLU A 226 -1.36 11.97 -5.41
CA GLU A 226 -0.70 12.83 -4.43
C GLU A 226 -1.48 14.14 -4.17
N GLU A 227 -2.11 14.69 -5.20
CA GLU A 227 -3.00 15.85 -5.11
C GLU A 227 -4.27 15.57 -4.28
N GLU A 228 -4.94 14.44 -4.54
CA GLU A 228 -6.15 14.03 -3.79
C GLU A 228 -5.80 13.75 -2.32
N VAL A 229 -4.63 13.18 -2.06
CA VAL A 229 -4.12 12.93 -0.71
C VAL A 229 -3.73 14.24 -0.02
N ALA A 230 -3.16 15.21 -0.73
CA ALA A 230 -2.87 16.54 -0.18
C ALA A 230 -4.16 17.26 0.26
N ALA A 231 -5.21 17.23 -0.56
CA ALA A 231 -6.53 17.77 -0.18
C ALA A 231 -7.15 17.03 1.03
N LEU A 232 -6.90 15.72 1.17
CA LEU A 232 -7.30 14.98 2.37
C LEU A 232 -6.49 15.36 3.62
N ARG A 233 -5.18 15.67 3.45
CA ARG A 233 -4.32 16.16 4.54
C ARG A 233 -4.76 17.53 5.03
N GLU A 234 -5.03 18.46 4.13
CA GLU A 234 -5.51 19.81 4.46
C GLU A 234 -6.82 19.73 5.26
N ARG A 235 -7.81 18.95 4.79
CA ARG A 235 -9.06 18.72 5.52
C ARG A 235 -8.85 18.12 6.92
N MET A 236 -7.92 17.17 7.04
CA MET A 236 -7.57 16.58 8.34
C MET A 236 -6.98 17.63 9.31
N GLU A 237 -6.14 18.53 8.81
CA GLU A 237 -5.52 19.59 9.59
C GLU A 237 -6.54 20.67 10.00
N GLU A 238 -7.47 21.01 9.12
CA GLU A 238 -8.59 21.90 9.43
C GLU A 238 -9.48 21.33 10.54
N GLU A 239 -9.88 20.06 10.45
CA GLU A 239 -10.67 19.36 11.51
C GLU A 239 -9.92 19.37 12.85
N LYS A 240 -8.60 19.11 12.82
CA LYS A 240 -7.75 19.17 14.02
C LYS A 240 -7.68 20.58 14.59
N SER A 241 -7.56 21.61 13.76
CA SER A 241 -7.49 23.00 14.21
C SER A 241 -8.78 23.48 14.88
N LYS A 242 -9.95 23.07 14.36
CA LYS A 242 -11.27 23.39 14.93
C LYS A 242 -11.45 22.76 16.30
N THR A 243 -11.14 21.46 16.42
CA THR A 243 -11.25 20.74 17.71
C THR A 243 -10.27 21.24 18.78
N VAL A 244 -9.09 21.76 18.38
CA VAL A 244 -8.15 22.40 19.32
C VAL A 244 -8.67 23.77 19.77
N LYS A 245 -9.22 24.58 18.87
CA LYS A 245 -9.79 25.90 19.19
C LYS A 245 -10.99 25.80 20.15
N GLU A 246 -11.87 24.82 19.94
CA GLU A 246 -13.00 24.57 20.85
C GLU A 246 -12.55 24.13 22.24
N LYS A 247 -11.52 23.29 22.34
CA LYS A 247 -10.96 22.88 23.64
C LYS A 247 -10.26 24.01 24.40
N LYS A 248 -9.61 24.95 23.69
CA LYS A 248 -9.03 26.15 24.30
C LYS A 248 -10.12 27.07 24.86
N ARG A 249 -11.18 27.32 24.09
CA ARG A 249 -12.33 28.14 24.55
C ARG A 249 -13.06 27.55 25.77
N GLY A 250 -13.05 26.23 25.95
CA GLY A 250 -13.61 25.57 27.13
C GLY A 250 -12.73 25.59 28.38
N THR A 251 -11.46 26.03 28.29
CA THR A 251 -10.53 26.05 29.44
C THR A 251 -10.36 27.45 30.05
N ASP A 252 -10.72 28.52 29.33
CA ASP A 252 -10.47 29.91 29.73
C ASP A 252 -11.64 30.60 30.48
N VAL A 253 -12.67 29.87 30.94
CA VAL A 253 -13.78 30.43 31.72
C VAL A 253 -14.10 29.59 32.96
N VAL A 254 -13.20 29.56 33.94
CA VAL A 254 -13.58 29.41 35.37
C VAL A 254 -12.59 30.22 36.22
N ASP A 255 -12.85 31.51 36.36
CA ASP A 255 -12.42 32.28 37.54
C ASP A 255 -13.53 33.27 37.93
N GLY A 256 -14.14 33.01 39.09
CA GLY A 256 -14.97 33.93 39.88
C GLY A 256 -16.33 34.39 39.32
N LYS A 257 -17.45 33.86 39.86
CA LYS A 257 -18.28 34.50 40.91
C LYS A 257 -19.53 33.68 41.22
N LYS A 258 -19.84 33.58 42.52
CA LYS A 258 -21.10 33.10 43.09
C LYS A 258 -22.26 33.96 42.59
N ASP A 259 -23.38 33.34 42.22
CA ASP A 259 -24.65 33.68 42.88
C ASP A 259 -25.69 32.55 42.81
N CYS A 260 -26.58 32.59 43.80
CA CYS A 260 -27.62 31.64 44.16
C CYS A 260 -28.91 31.87 43.35
N GLY A 261 -29.57 30.79 42.93
CA GLY A 261 -30.91 30.84 42.33
C GLY A 261 -31.52 29.44 42.24
N LYS A 262 -32.38 29.12 43.22
CA LYS A 262 -33.12 27.86 43.40
C LYS A 262 -34.37 27.82 42.52
N LEU A 263 -34.80 26.61 42.13
CA LEU A 263 -36.17 26.03 42.01
C LEU A 263 -36.17 24.98 40.87
N GLU A 264 -36.13 23.67 41.19
CA GLU A 264 -37.31 22.77 41.31
C GLU A 264 -38.05 22.62 39.97
N GLY A 265 -38.18 21.48 39.29
CA GLY A 265 -37.73 20.11 39.50
C GLY A 265 -38.22 19.22 38.33
N ASN A 266 -37.83 17.96 38.41
CA ASN A 266 -38.44 16.75 37.84
C ASN A 266 -37.68 15.96 36.74
N GLU A 267 -37.62 14.67 37.07
CA GLU A 267 -37.02 13.46 36.51
C GLU A 267 -37.24 13.21 34.99
N LYS A 268 -36.47 12.41 34.22
CA LYS A 268 -35.59 11.25 34.51
C LYS A 268 -34.73 10.89 33.27
N LEU A 269 -33.50 10.43 33.58
CA LEU A 269 -32.67 9.37 32.95
C LEU A 269 -32.36 9.37 31.44
N GLU A 270 -31.07 9.55 31.11
CA GLU A 270 -30.28 8.46 30.50
C GLU A 270 -28.84 8.41 31.06
N ASN A 271 -28.37 7.17 31.18
CA ASN A 271 -27.16 6.70 31.82
C ASN A 271 -25.99 6.70 30.81
N GLY A 272 -24.82 7.19 31.22
CA GLY A 272 -23.66 7.23 30.31
C GLY A 272 -22.34 7.52 31.02
N LYS A 273 -21.86 6.59 31.85
CA LYS A 273 -20.55 6.69 32.49
C LYS A 273 -19.44 6.17 31.56
N LYS A 274 -18.67 7.09 30.97
CA LYS A 274 -17.21 6.97 30.82
C LYS A 274 -16.63 8.18 31.56
N SER A 275 -15.74 8.00 32.52
CA SER A 275 -14.33 7.77 32.21
C SER A 275 -13.56 7.51 33.51
N ASN A 276 -12.39 6.92 33.38
CA ASN A 276 -11.27 7.34 34.19
C ASN A 276 -10.03 7.31 33.30
N ASN A 277 -9.29 8.42 33.27
CA ASN A 277 -7.84 8.31 33.39
C ASN A 277 -7.36 9.36 34.38
N GLY A 278 -6.48 8.91 35.26
CA GLY A 278 -6.09 9.58 36.49
C GLY A 278 -5.38 10.91 36.25
N GLY A 279 -5.92 11.95 36.89
CA GLY A 279 -5.14 12.98 37.55
C GLY A 279 -5.44 12.85 39.04
N VAL A 280 -4.41 12.65 39.86
CA VAL A 280 -4.49 12.39 41.30
C VAL A 280 -5.23 13.53 42.01
N LYS A 281 -6.55 13.37 42.18
CA LYS A 281 -7.34 14.07 43.19
C LYS A 281 -7.71 13.02 44.22
N LYS A 282 -7.27 13.25 45.46
CA LYS A 282 -7.58 12.43 46.63
C LYS A 282 -9.08 12.10 46.63
N PHE A 283 -9.42 10.83 46.40
CA PHE A 283 -10.80 10.36 46.26
C PHE A 283 -11.59 10.75 47.52
N ARG A 284 -12.52 11.70 47.40
CA ARG A 284 -13.42 12.04 48.51
C ARG A 284 -14.61 11.11 48.41
N ALA A 285 -14.82 10.27 49.42
CA ALA A 285 -15.89 9.29 49.50
C ALA A 285 -17.33 9.88 49.52
N VAL A 286 -17.48 11.18 49.26
CA VAL A 286 -18.74 11.91 49.24
C VAL A 286 -19.35 11.97 47.83
N ASP A 287 -18.58 11.69 46.78
CA ASP A 287 -19.00 11.98 45.39
C ASP A 287 -19.87 10.90 44.74
N VAL A 288 -20.07 9.75 45.40
CA VAL A 288 -20.99 8.69 44.94
C VAL A 288 -21.71 8.09 46.15
N ALA A 289 -22.71 8.80 46.67
CA ALA A 289 -23.63 8.25 47.65
C ALA A 289 -24.78 7.54 46.93
N LEU A 290 -25.12 6.32 47.34
CA LEU A 290 -26.30 5.60 46.88
C LEU A 290 -27.56 6.38 47.31
N ALA A 291 -28.57 6.49 46.44
CA ALA A 291 -29.73 7.37 46.62
C ALA A 291 -30.52 7.20 47.94
N ASN A 292 -30.35 6.06 48.63
CA ASN A 292 -31.10 5.71 49.85
C ASN A 292 -30.22 5.60 51.11
N ALA A 293 -28.95 6.01 51.05
CA ALA A 293 -28.04 5.95 52.20
C ALA A 293 -27.76 7.35 52.74
N THR A 294 -27.87 7.53 54.06
CA THR A 294 -27.41 8.77 54.72
C THR A 294 -25.89 8.87 54.60
N LYS A 295 -25.39 10.09 54.39
CA LYS A 295 -23.95 10.37 54.17
C LYS A 295 -23.05 9.79 55.28
N GLU A 296 -23.59 9.72 56.49
CA GLU A 296 -22.91 9.20 57.68
C GLU A 296 -22.72 7.68 57.65
N VAL A 297 -23.74 6.93 57.19
CA VAL A 297 -23.67 5.47 57.07
C VAL A 297 -22.70 5.07 55.98
N TYR A 298 -22.74 5.74 54.82
CA TYR A 298 -21.82 5.46 53.72
C TYR A 298 -20.36 5.79 54.07
N ALA A 299 -20.13 6.90 54.77
CA ALA A 299 -18.80 7.26 55.27
C ALA A 299 -18.27 6.21 56.27
N SER A 300 -19.13 5.66 57.13
CA SER A 300 -18.73 4.68 58.15
C SER A 300 -18.14 3.38 57.57
N ILE A 301 -18.50 3.02 56.34
CA ILE A 301 -17.99 1.83 55.64
C ILE A 301 -16.52 2.02 55.22
N PHE A 302 -16.10 3.26 54.94
CA PHE A 302 -14.77 3.56 54.38
C PHE A 302 -13.84 4.31 55.34
N THR A 303 -14.33 4.84 56.44
CA THR A 303 -13.52 5.46 57.49
C THR A 303 -13.58 4.63 58.77
N SER A 304 -12.67 3.67 58.92
CA SER A 304 -12.48 2.90 60.16
C SER A 304 -11.70 3.67 61.23
N SER A 305 -12.01 4.95 61.44
CA SER A 305 -11.35 5.74 62.49
C SER A 305 -12.38 6.61 63.21
N LYS A 306 -13.11 5.99 64.13
CA LYS A 306 -13.58 6.71 65.32
C LYS A 306 -12.48 6.51 66.37
N LYS A 307 -11.82 7.60 66.77
CA LYS A 307 -11.05 7.64 68.01
C LYS A 307 -12.03 7.52 69.17
N SER A 308 -12.35 6.30 69.56
CA SER A 308 -12.80 5.99 70.92
C SER A 308 -11.60 5.44 71.66
N ASP A 309 -11.46 5.79 72.94
CA ASP A 309 -10.44 5.27 73.87
C ASP A 309 -10.62 3.76 74.11
N LEU A 310 -10.32 2.96 73.09
CA LEU A 310 -10.24 1.51 73.17
C LEU A 310 -8.80 1.16 73.55
N LYS A 311 -8.64 0.67 74.80
CA LYS A 311 -7.39 0.09 75.28
C LYS A 311 -6.91 -0.99 74.30
N GLU A 312 -5.73 -0.79 73.74
CA GLU A 312 -5.02 -1.77 72.94
C GLU A 312 -4.90 -3.08 73.72
N THR A 313 -5.44 -4.16 73.15
CA THR A 313 -5.07 -5.52 73.55
C THR A 313 -4.21 -6.13 72.45
N PHE A 314 -3.11 -6.70 72.91
CA PHE A 314 -1.88 -6.92 72.19
C PHE A 314 -1.85 -8.34 71.59
N THR A 315 -2.36 -8.54 70.37
CA THR A 315 -2.10 -9.73 69.52
C THR A 315 -2.59 -9.40 68.12
N CYS A 316 -1.78 -9.18 67.08
CA CYS A 316 -1.00 -10.19 66.39
C CYS A 316 0.12 -9.51 65.56
N ARG A 317 1.38 -9.83 65.85
CA ARG A 317 2.50 -9.68 64.93
C ARG A 317 2.56 -10.92 64.04
N SER A 318 2.49 -10.75 62.73
CA SER A 318 3.03 -11.73 61.78
C SER A 318 3.70 -10.95 60.65
N LEU A 319 5.03 -11.03 60.65
CA LEU A 319 5.96 -10.38 59.73
C LEU A 319 5.78 -10.85 58.28
N PRO A 320 6.22 -10.04 57.29
CA PRO A 320 6.23 -10.45 55.88
C PRO A 320 7.33 -11.47 55.64
N LEU A 321 6.96 -12.67 55.18
CA LEU A 321 7.92 -13.62 54.63
C LEU A 321 8.31 -13.17 53.22
N GLY A 322 9.60 -12.89 53.05
CA GLY A 322 10.22 -12.69 51.75
C GLY A 322 10.17 -13.95 50.91
N LEU A 323 9.95 -13.77 49.61
CA LEU A 323 10.18 -14.78 48.58
C LEU A 323 11.41 -14.35 47.79
N ASN A 324 12.37 -15.28 47.70
CA ASN A 324 13.48 -15.28 46.75
C ASN A 324 12.97 -15.38 45.32
#